data_AF-A0A1Y4E7P2-F1
#
_entry.id   AF-A0A1Y4E7P2-F1
#
_cell.length_a   1.000
_cell.length_b   1.000
_cell.length_c   1.000
_cell.angle_alpha   90.00
_cell.angle_beta   90.00
_cell.angle_gamma   90.00
#
_symmetry.space_group_name_H-M   'P 1'
#
loop_
_entity.id
_entity.type
_entity.pdbx_description
1 polymer ?
#
loop_
_entity_poly.entity_id
_entity_poly.type
_entity_poly.pdbx_seq_one_letter_code
_entity_poly.pdbx_strand_id
1 'polypeptide(L)'
;MAEERIDAVDEELVSDRIADLVEYLVVSVVDEPDAVSLEVIDRTDASTIEVTVADGDVAKVIGRHGRTIKAIRTLARALAARLGTAVEVEVLG
;
A
#
# COMPACT_ATOMS: atom_id res chain seq x y z
N MET A 1 -11.70 -31.94 26.08
CA MET A 1 -12.36 -30.66 25.72
C MET A 1 -11.31 -29.57 25.79
N ALA A 2 -10.43 -29.52 24.79
CA ALA A 2 -9.47 -28.44 24.57
C ALA A 2 -8.94 -28.63 23.15
N GLU A 3 -9.75 -28.25 22.17
CA GLU A 3 -9.32 -28.18 20.78
C GLU A 3 -10.19 -27.14 20.07
N GLU A 4 -9.90 -25.87 20.34
CA GLU A 4 -10.03 -24.85 19.31
C GLU A 4 -8.61 -24.56 18.87
N ARG A 5 -8.28 -25.20 17.74
CA ARG A 5 -7.03 -25.04 17.02
C ARG A 5 -7.00 -23.62 16.46
N ILE A 6 -5.82 -23.05 16.47
CA ILE A 6 -5.50 -21.70 16.03
C ILE A 6 -5.75 -21.62 14.51
N ASP A 7 -6.97 -21.27 14.11
CA ASP A 7 -7.36 -21.08 12.69
C ASP A 7 -7.37 -19.58 12.30
N ALA A 8 -6.55 -18.74 12.92
CA ALA A 8 -6.57 -17.28 12.70
C ALA A 8 -5.17 -16.66 12.50
N VAL A 9 -4.32 -17.31 11.71
CA VAL A 9 -3.17 -16.62 11.09
C VAL A 9 -3.57 -16.34 9.65
N ASP A 10 -4.20 -15.17 9.49
CA ASP A 10 -4.49 -14.40 8.28
C ASP A 10 -4.37 -15.12 6.93
N GLU A 11 -5.51 -15.26 6.23
CA GLU A 11 -5.49 -15.36 4.78
C GLU A 11 -4.94 -14.03 4.22
N GLU A 12 -3.62 -13.92 4.09
CA GLU A 12 -2.94 -12.78 3.48
C GLU A 12 -3.57 -12.47 2.13
N LEU A 13 -4.31 -11.36 2.07
CA LEU A 13 -5.05 -10.98 0.88
C LEU A 13 -4.06 -10.55 -0.21
N VAL A 14 -4.48 -10.65 -1.46
CA VAL A 14 -3.64 -10.22 -2.59
C VAL A 14 -3.29 -8.72 -2.49
N SER A 15 -4.19 -7.93 -1.91
CA SER A 15 -4.01 -6.51 -1.64
C SER A 15 -2.88 -6.21 -0.65
N ASP A 16 -2.70 -7.04 0.38
CA ASP A 16 -1.62 -6.89 1.39
C ASP A 16 -0.24 -6.98 0.75
N ARG A 17 -0.02 -7.96 -0.15
CA ARG A 17 1.24 -8.10 -0.90
C ARG A 17 1.55 -6.90 -1.80
N ILE A 18 0.52 -6.20 -2.26
CA ILE A 18 0.69 -4.99 -3.06
C ILE A 18 0.96 -3.79 -2.15
N ALA A 19 0.37 -3.76 -0.96
CA ALA A 19 0.68 -2.78 0.08
C ALA A 19 2.16 -2.89 0.49
N ASP A 20 2.70 -4.09 0.69
CA ASP A 20 4.13 -4.29 1.00
C ASP A 20 5.07 -3.67 -0.06
N LEU A 21 4.72 -3.82 -1.34
CA LEU A 21 5.46 -3.19 -2.44
C LEU A 21 5.37 -1.66 -2.35
N VAL A 22 4.18 -1.12 -2.08
CA VAL A 22 3.97 0.32 -1.96
C VAL A 22 4.75 0.87 -0.77
N GLU A 23 4.68 0.21 0.39
CA GLU A 23 5.44 0.56 1.59
C GLU A 23 6.94 0.58 1.30
N TYR A 24 7.48 -0.50 0.73
CA TYR A 24 8.89 -0.59 0.35
C TYR A 24 9.34 0.59 -0.53
N LEU A 25 8.51 0.97 -1.51
CA LEU A 25 8.82 2.09 -2.40
C LEU A 25 8.73 3.44 -1.67
N VAL A 26 7.71 3.65 -0.84
CA VAL A 26 7.49 4.91 -0.12
C VAL A 26 8.58 5.14 0.92
N VAL A 27 8.91 4.11 1.71
CA VAL A 27 9.99 4.13 2.71
C VAL A 27 11.33 4.55 2.08
N SER A 28 11.57 4.21 0.81
CA SER A 28 12.80 4.62 0.11
C SER A 28 12.84 6.10 -0.34
N VAL A 29 11.70 6.80 -0.28
CA VAL A 29 11.52 8.18 -0.79
C VAL A 29 11.47 9.22 0.33
N VAL A 30 11.04 8.83 1.54
CA VAL A 30 10.80 9.72 2.68
C VAL A 30 12.04 9.89 3.56
N ASP A 31 12.08 10.95 4.38
CA ASP A 31 13.14 11.11 5.39
C ASP A 31 12.78 10.43 6.71
N GLU A 32 11.48 10.32 7.03
CA GLU A 32 10.97 9.72 8.27
C GLU A 32 10.28 8.36 7.97
N PRO A 33 11.04 7.27 7.76
CA PRO A 33 10.47 5.97 7.40
C PRO A 33 9.56 5.38 8.49
N ASP A 34 9.85 5.68 9.76
CA ASP A 34 9.05 5.22 10.90
C ASP A 34 7.66 5.90 10.98
N ALA A 35 7.45 6.99 10.23
CA ALA A 35 6.18 7.70 10.13
C ALA A 35 5.31 7.24 8.95
N VAL A 36 5.77 6.23 8.20
CA VAL A 36 4.99 5.63 7.11
C VAL A 36 4.02 4.61 7.69
N SER A 37 2.74 4.74 7.36
CA SER A 37 1.74 3.71 7.65
C SER A 37 0.82 3.51 6.45
N LEU A 38 0.41 2.26 6.25
CA LEU A 38 -0.51 1.88 5.18
C LEU A 38 -1.78 1.29 5.77
N GLU A 39 -2.92 1.66 5.19
CA GLU A 39 -4.21 1.03 5.45
C GLU A 39 -4.76 0.46 4.13
N VAL A 40 -5.20 -0.79 4.17
CA VAL A 40 -5.82 -1.47 3.04
C VAL A 40 -7.32 -1.52 3.26
N ILE A 41 -8.06 -0.88 2.35
CA ILE A 41 -9.52 -0.89 2.34
C ILE A 41 -9.96 -1.79 1.20
N ASP A 42 -10.28 -3.04 1.52
CA ASP A 42 -10.81 -3.97 0.53
C ASP A 42 -12.27 -3.68 0.19
N ARG A 43 -12.55 -3.60 -1.11
CA ARG A 43 -13.91 -3.50 -1.64
C ARG A 43 -14.12 -4.55 -2.71
N THR A 44 -15.38 -4.79 -3.07
CA THR A 44 -15.78 -5.81 -4.04
C THR A 44 -15.09 -5.67 -5.41
N ASP A 45 -14.85 -4.43 -5.86
CA ASP A 45 -14.35 -4.16 -7.21
C ASP A 45 -12.86 -3.80 -7.26
N ALA A 46 -12.34 -3.11 -6.24
CA ALA A 46 -10.95 -2.69 -6.13
C ALA A 46 -10.61 -2.36 -4.68
N SER A 47 -9.40 -2.74 -4.24
CA SER A 47 -8.88 -2.34 -2.93
C SER A 47 -8.23 -0.95 -3.02
N THR A 48 -8.39 -0.14 -1.98
CA THR A 48 -7.66 1.13 -1.84
C THR A 48 -6.52 0.93 -0.85
N ILE A 49 -5.32 1.33 -1.22
CA ILE A 49 -4.14 1.40 -0.36
C ILE A 49 -3.94 2.86 0.01
N GLU A 50 -4.27 3.22 1.24
CA GLU A 50 -4.06 4.55 1.78
C GLU A 50 -2.68 4.60 2.43
N VAL A 51 -1.85 5.54 1.96
CA VAL A 51 -0.49 5.75 2.45
C VAL A 51 -0.48 7.04 3.26
N THR A 52 -0.19 6.94 4.54
CA THR A 52 0.06 8.09 5.42
C THR A 52 1.56 8.24 5.62
N VAL A 53 2.02 9.49 5.54
CA VAL A 53 3.43 9.87 5.77
C VAL A 53 3.47 11.14 6.60
N ALA A 54 4.64 11.48 7.16
CA ALA A 54 4.84 12.77 7.80
C ALA A 54 4.59 13.94 6.82
N ASP A 55 4.02 15.05 7.32
CA ASP A 55 3.71 16.25 6.52
C ASP A 55 4.91 16.75 5.68
N GLY A 56 6.12 16.63 6.24
CA GLY A 56 7.39 17.02 5.59
C GLY A 56 7.77 16.15 4.38
N ASP A 57 7.20 14.95 4.27
CA ASP A 57 7.54 13.94 3.28
C ASP A 57 6.50 13.81 2.15
N VAL A 58 5.28 14.34 2.34
CA VAL A 58 4.20 14.34 1.33
C VAL A 58 4.71 14.85 -0.02
N ALA A 59 5.38 16.00 -0.04
CA ALA A 59 5.88 16.60 -1.28
C ALA A 59 6.91 15.71 -2.02
N LYS A 60 7.67 14.88 -1.28
CA LYS A 60 8.66 13.94 -1.85
C LYS A 60 7.98 12.73 -2.46
N VAL A 61 7.00 12.16 -1.76
CA VAL A 61 6.18 11.03 -2.24
C VAL A 61 5.41 11.41 -3.50
N ILE A 62 4.80 12.59 -3.52
CA ILE A 62 4.15 13.12 -4.73
C ILE A 62 5.21 13.32 -5.83
N GLY A 63 6.32 13.97 -5.50
CA GLY A 63 7.41 14.25 -6.41
C GLY A 63 7.05 15.31 -7.47
N ARG A 64 8.05 15.74 -8.25
CA ARG A 64 7.87 16.82 -9.22
C ARG A 64 6.81 16.46 -10.28
N HIS A 65 5.76 17.28 -10.41
CA HIS A 65 4.60 17.04 -11.28
C HIS A 65 3.88 15.70 -11.04
N GLY A 66 3.99 15.16 -9.81
CA GLY A 66 3.40 13.89 -9.43
C GLY A 66 4.11 12.67 -10.02
N ARG A 67 5.33 12.80 -10.56
CA ARG A 67 6.01 11.70 -11.27
C ARG A 67 6.29 10.50 -10.36
N THR A 68 6.68 10.74 -9.12
CA THR A 68 7.00 9.67 -8.15
C THR A 68 5.75 8.86 -7.81
N ILE A 69 4.69 9.51 -7.33
CA ILE A 69 3.43 8.82 -7.01
C ILE A 69 2.79 8.14 -8.23
N LYS A 70 2.90 8.74 -9.43
CA LYS A 70 2.43 8.10 -10.67
C LYS A 70 3.19 6.81 -10.98
N ALA A 71 4.50 6.77 -10.75
CA ALA A 71 5.31 5.56 -10.94
C ALA A 71 4.91 4.48 -9.94
N ILE A 72 4.76 4.83 -8.66
CA ILE A 72 4.31 3.91 -7.59
C ILE A 72 2.94 3.32 -7.95
N ARG A 73 1.95 4.15 -8.30
CA ARG A 73 0.62 3.72 -8.76
C ARG A 73 0.69 2.79 -9.97
N THR A 74 1.58 3.08 -10.92
CA THR A 74 1.76 2.24 -12.12
C THR A 74 2.27 0.85 -11.75
N LEU A 75 3.24 0.76 -10.83
CA LEU A 75 3.77 -0.52 -10.35
C LEU A 75 2.72 -1.31 -9.56
N ALA A 76 2.01 -0.65 -8.64
CA ALA A 76 0.94 -1.28 -7.86
C ALA A 76 -0.16 -1.85 -8.78
N ARG A 77 -0.64 -1.05 -9.75
CA ARG A 77 -1.65 -1.50 -10.73
C ARG A 77 -1.13 -2.62 -11.63
N ALA A 78 0.13 -2.58 -12.04
CA ALA A 78 0.72 -3.63 -12.86
C ALA A 78 0.80 -4.97 -12.10
N LEU A 79 1.17 -4.93 -10.81
CA LEU A 79 1.16 -6.11 -9.95
C LEU A 79 -0.26 -6.62 -9.70
N ALA A 80 -1.20 -5.73 -9.40
CA ALA A 80 -2.62 -6.05 -9.21
C ALA A 80 -3.19 -6.76 -10.45
N ALA A 81 -2.99 -6.19 -11.64
CA ALA A 81 -3.44 -6.77 -12.90
C ALA A 81 -2.84 -8.17 -13.13
N ARG A 82 -1.56 -8.38 -12.76
CA ARG A 82 -0.90 -9.68 -12.86
C ARG A 82 -1.49 -10.72 -11.90
N LEU A 83 -1.99 -10.27 -10.74
CA LEU A 83 -2.59 -11.12 -9.71
C LEU A 83 -4.12 -11.24 -9.84
N GLY A 84 -4.72 -10.67 -10.88
CA GLY A 84 -6.16 -10.75 -11.14
C GLY A 84 -7.01 -9.89 -10.21
N THR A 85 -6.44 -8.83 -9.63
CA THR A 85 -7.13 -7.86 -8.78
C THR A 85 -6.96 -6.43 -9.31
N ALA A 86 -7.65 -5.47 -8.71
CA ALA A 86 -7.51 -4.05 -8.97
C ALA A 86 -7.19 -3.31 -7.66
N VAL A 87 -6.27 -2.35 -7.74
CA VAL A 87 -5.90 -1.50 -6.61
C VAL A 87 -5.76 -0.05 -7.01
N GLU A 88 -6.09 0.84 -6.07
CA GLU A 88 -5.80 2.26 -6.14
C GLU A 88 -4.89 2.67 -4.97
N VAL A 89 -3.99 3.62 -5.20
CA VAL A 89 -3.08 4.12 -4.15
C VAL A 89 -3.41 5.58 -3.88
N GLU A 90 -3.72 5.91 -2.64
CA GLU A 90 -3.99 7.27 -2.17
C GLU A 90 -2.92 7.70 -1.18
N VAL A 91 -2.49 8.97 -1.27
CA VAL A 91 -1.51 9.54 -0.34
C VAL A 91 -2.25 10.55 0.50
N LEU A 92 -2.27 10.30 1.80
CA LEU A 92 -2.81 11.18 2.82
C LEU A 92 -1.65 12.01 3.40
N GLY A 93 -1.95 13.24 3.80
CA GLY A 93 -0.97 14.17 4.36
C GLY A 93 -1.65 15.30 5.09
#